data_AF-A0A957XQM1-F1
#
_entry.id   AF-A0A957XQM1-F1
#
_cell.length_a   1.000
_cell.length_b   1.000
_cell.length_c   1.000
_cell.angle_alpha   90.00
_cell.angle_beta   90.00
_cell.angle_gamma   90.00
#
_symmetry.space_group_name_H-M   'P 1'
#
loop_
_entity.id
_entity.type
_entity.pdbx_description
1 polymer ?
#
loop_
_entity_poly.entity_id
_entity_poly.type
_entity_poly.pdbx_seq_one_letter_code
_entity_poly.pdbx_strand_id
1 'polypeptide(L)'
;PLINEMMAIETPFIFVLDDYHVIETPLIHQGLTFVLDNLPPQGQLVIASRTDPPFSLARLRARGQLTELTGHDLAFTPAETAEFLNRTMGLNLAPREIEALETRTEGWIAGLQMAALSMQGVQDAAGFVRAFTGSHRYILDYLMEEVLNRQSQPIQDFLLRTAILNRLTAPLCDALLHHHAETRDQEAVINPQPLTTTTPSPIVNYQLSIIN
;
A
#
# COMPACT_ATOMS: atom_id res chain seq x y z
N PRO A 1 10.54 -9.87 26.75
CA PRO A 1 9.15 -9.43 27.06
C PRO A 1 8.19 -10.09 26.05
N LEU A 2 7.68 -9.36 25.04
CA LEU A 2 6.62 -9.83 24.12
C LEU A 2 6.80 -11.25 23.58
N ILE A 3 7.99 -11.59 23.04
CA ILE A 3 8.23 -12.92 22.47
C ILE A 3 8.08 -14.07 23.50
N ASN A 4 8.40 -13.84 24.78
CA ASN A 4 8.25 -14.84 25.84
C ASN A 4 6.77 -15.08 26.16
N GLU A 5 5.95 -14.03 26.06
CA GLU A 5 4.50 -14.11 26.26
C GLU A 5 3.84 -14.83 25.07
N MET A 6 4.27 -14.53 23.83
CA MET A 6 3.86 -15.24 22.62
C MET A 6 4.22 -16.74 22.68
N MET A 7 5.43 -17.07 23.13
CA MET A 7 5.90 -18.45 23.32
C MET A 7 5.14 -19.23 24.42
N ALA A 8 4.38 -18.56 25.27
CA ALA A 8 3.53 -19.18 26.30
C ALA A 8 2.08 -19.43 25.81
N ILE A 9 1.74 -19.04 24.57
CA ILE A 9 0.42 -19.30 23.98
C ILE A 9 0.43 -20.70 23.34
N GLU A 10 -0.10 -21.69 24.04
CA GLU A 10 -0.15 -23.09 23.58
C GLU A 10 -1.15 -23.34 22.44
N THR A 11 -2.09 -22.42 22.23
CA THR A 11 -3.14 -22.47 21.19
C THR A 11 -2.76 -21.67 19.94
N PRO A 12 -3.25 -22.02 18.74
CA PRO A 12 -3.05 -21.21 17.53
C PRO A 12 -3.52 -19.76 17.72
N PHE A 13 -2.71 -18.79 17.29
CA PHE A 13 -3.00 -17.36 17.39
C PHE A 13 -2.48 -16.58 16.18
N ILE A 14 -3.08 -15.41 15.93
CA ILE A 14 -2.64 -14.48 14.89
C ILE A 14 -2.29 -13.15 15.56
N PHE A 15 -1.07 -12.66 15.34
CA PHE A 15 -0.68 -11.29 15.69
C PHE A 15 -0.77 -10.43 14.43
N VAL A 16 -1.49 -9.31 14.51
CA VAL A 16 -1.76 -8.42 13.38
C VAL A 16 -1.11 -7.06 13.66
N LEU A 17 -0.35 -6.55 12.70
CA LEU A 17 0.21 -5.21 12.70
C LEU A 17 -0.40 -4.43 11.52
N ASP A 18 -1.21 -3.43 11.83
CA ASP A 18 -1.82 -2.55 10.83
C ASP A 18 -1.00 -1.25 10.67
N ASP A 19 -1.17 -0.56 9.54
CA ASP A 19 -0.45 0.68 9.17
C ASP A 19 1.09 0.61 9.41
N TYR A 20 1.74 -0.53 9.18
CA TYR A 20 3.13 -0.79 9.63
C TYR A 20 4.16 0.23 9.14
N HIS A 21 3.97 0.79 7.95
CA HIS A 21 4.75 1.89 7.36
C HIS A 21 4.86 3.16 8.24
N VAL A 22 3.98 3.35 9.23
CA VAL A 22 4.04 4.47 10.21
C VAL A 22 5.15 4.26 11.25
N ILE A 23 5.69 3.05 11.38
CA ILE A 23 6.85 2.77 12.22
C ILE A 23 8.11 3.18 11.46
N GLU A 24 8.75 4.28 11.86
CA GLU A 24 10.03 4.73 11.28
C GLU A 24 11.26 4.29 12.10
N THR A 25 11.07 3.77 13.32
CA THR A 25 12.18 3.56 14.28
C THR A 25 12.97 2.28 13.98
N PRO A 26 14.28 2.35 13.62
CA PRO A 26 15.05 1.18 13.18
C PRO A 26 15.12 0.03 14.22
N LEU A 27 15.13 0.37 15.51
CA LEU A 27 15.16 -0.60 16.59
C LEU A 27 13.87 -1.46 16.65
N ILE A 28 12.72 -0.91 16.22
CA ILE A 28 11.45 -1.64 16.19
C ILE A 28 11.43 -2.64 15.02
N HIS A 29 11.98 -2.28 13.86
CA HIS A 29 12.15 -3.21 12.73
C HIS A 29 13.11 -4.36 13.07
N GLN A 30 14.20 -4.07 13.79
CA GLN A 30 15.12 -5.10 14.30
C GLN A 30 14.40 -6.01 15.31
N GLY A 31 13.60 -5.44 16.22
CA GLY A 31 12.76 -6.19 17.14
C GLY A 31 11.74 -7.11 16.45
N LEU A 32 11.06 -6.63 15.39
CA LEU A 32 10.12 -7.47 14.65
C LEU A 32 10.82 -8.54 13.80
N THR A 33 12.01 -8.24 13.26
CA THR A 33 12.86 -9.25 12.59
C THR A 33 13.21 -10.38 13.55
N PHE A 34 13.55 -10.06 14.81
CA PHE A 34 13.79 -11.06 15.85
C PHE A 34 12.53 -11.87 16.18
N VAL A 35 11.34 -11.24 16.28
CA VAL A 35 10.07 -11.94 16.49
C VAL A 35 9.75 -12.89 15.33
N LEU A 36 9.99 -12.47 14.08
CA LEU A 36 9.81 -13.31 12.88
C LEU A 36 10.76 -14.52 12.86
N ASP A 37 12.02 -14.35 13.24
CA ASP A 37 13.00 -15.44 13.28
C ASP A 37 12.79 -16.41 14.48
N ASN A 38 11.96 -16.06 15.47
CA ASN A 38 11.74 -16.82 16.70
C ASN A 38 10.25 -17.07 17.04
N LEU A 39 9.35 -16.96 16.05
CA LEU A 39 7.90 -17.10 16.24
C LEU A 39 7.56 -18.53 16.73
N PRO A 40 6.62 -18.74 17.66
CA PRO A 40 6.16 -20.09 17.99
C PRO A 40 5.42 -20.71 16.79
N PRO A 41 5.47 -22.05 16.59
CA PRO A 41 4.70 -22.73 15.53
C PRO A 41 3.19 -22.53 15.57
N GLN A 42 2.64 -22.12 16.72
CA GLN A 42 1.25 -21.73 16.94
C GLN A 42 0.92 -20.32 16.44
N GLY A 43 1.93 -19.46 16.26
CA GLY A 43 1.77 -18.06 15.93
C GLY A 43 1.82 -17.81 14.43
N GLN A 44 0.86 -17.03 13.93
CA GLN A 44 0.93 -16.38 12.62
C GLN A 44 1.19 -14.89 12.80
N LEU A 45 1.96 -14.27 11.88
CA LEU A 45 2.10 -12.82 11.80
C LEU A 45 1.39 -12.32 10.54
N VAL A 46 0.59 -11.26 10.68
CA VAL A 46 0.00 -10.51 9.56
C VAL A 46 0.47 -9.07 9.66
N ILE A 47 0.88 -8.48 8.54
CA ILE A 47 1.32 -7.09 8.44
C ILE A 47 0.56 -6.42 7.30
N ALA A 48 -0.20 -5.38 7.60
CA ALA A 48 -0.71 -4.45 6.59
C ALA A 48 0.20 -3.21 6.55
N SER A 49 0.55 -2.76 5.35
CA SER A 49 1.49 -1.67 5.11
C SER A 49 1.16 -0.97 3.79
N ARG A 50 1.69 0.25 3.59
CA ARG A 50 1.65 0.94 2.28
C ARG A 50 2.98 0.82 1.51
N THR A 51 3.98 0.19 2.14
CA THR A 51 5.34 0.03 1.64
C THR A 51 5.95 -1.27 2.21
N ASP A 52 6.86 -1.89 1.46
CA ASP A 52 7.60 -3.07 1.93
C ASP A 52 8.30 -2.78 3.28
N PRO A 53 8.04 -3.58 4.34
CA PRO A 53 8.77 -3.47 5.60
C PRO A 53 10.30 -3.57 5.41
N PRO A 54 11.13 -2.78 6.12
CA PRO A 54 12.57 -2.65 5.86
C PRO A 54 13.41 -3.83 6.40
N PHE A 55 12.89 -5.05 6.32
CA PHE A 55 13.58 -6.31 6.63
C PHE A 55 13.48 -7.29 5.46
N SER A 56 14.28 -8.35 5.46
CA SER A 56 14.53 -9.16 4.25
C SER A 56 13.37 -10.12 3.89
N LEU A 57 12.33 -9.59 3.23
CA LEU A 57 11.21 -10.37 2.68
C LEU A 57 11.68 -11.49 1.75
N ALA A 58 12.72 -11.22 0.95
CA ALA A 58 13.34 -12.20 0.05
C ALA A 58 13.81 -13.49 0.77
N ARG A 59 14.26 -13.38 2.04
CA ARG A 59 14.66 -14.54 2.85
C ARG A 59 13.47 -15.41 3.23
N LEU A 60 12.32 -14.80 3.53
CA LEU A 60 11.07 -15.50 3.88
C LEU A 60 10.45 -16.12 2.62
N ARG A 61 10.39 -15.36 1.52
CA ARG A 61 9.93 -15.81 0.19
C ARG A 61 10.70 -17.04 -0.30
N ALA A 62 12.04 -17.00 -0.22
CA ALA A 62 12.90 -18.12 -0.61
C ALA A 62 12.76 -19.38 0.27
N ARG A 63 12.11 -19.27 1.44
CA ARG A 63 11.80 -20.40 2.34
C ARG A 63 10.33 -20.83 2.27
N GLY A 64 9.50 -20.19 1.45
CA GLY A 64 8.04 -20.40 1.45
C GLY A 64 7.36 -19.90 2.73
N GLN A 65 8.01 -19.02 3.51
CA GLN A 65 7.53 -18.52 4.80
C GLN A 65 6.67 -17.23 4.68
N LEU A 66 6.30 -16.85 3.45
CA LEU A 66 5.69 -15.57 3.12
C LEU A 66 4.55 -15.77 2.13
N THR A 67 3.38 -15.25 2.49
CA THR A 67 2.22 -15.00 1.63
C THR A 67 2.15 -13.50 1.41
N GLU A 68 2.01 -13.06 0.17
CA GLU A 68 1.88 -11.64 -0.18
C GLU A 68 0.55 -11.44 -0.89
N LEU A 69 -0.18 -10.42 -0.47
CA LEU A 69 -1.39 -9.90 -1.10
C LEU A 69 -1.10 -8.44 -1.44
N THR A 70 -1.19 -8.11 -2.73
CA THR A 70 -1.01 -6.74 -3.21
C THR A 70 -2.37 -6.08 -3.44
N GLY A 71 -2.40 -4.76 -3.61
CA GLY A 71 -3.57 -4.03 -4.09
C GLY A 71 -4.17 -4.55 -5.40
N HIS A 72 -3.42 -5.31 -6.21
CA HIS A 72 -3.95 -6.02 -7.38
C HIS A 72 -4.67 -7.32 -7.02
N ASP A 73 -4.18 -8.08 -6.03
CA ASP A 73 -4.85 -9.27 -5.49
C ASP A 73 -6.11 -8.92 -4.67
N LEU A 74 -6.22 -7.65 -4.24
CA LEU A 74 -7.39 -7.06 -3.57
C LEU A 74 -8.29 -6.22 -4.51
N ALA A 75 -7.92 -6.06 -5.78
CA ALA A 75 -8.74 -5.37 -6.76
C ALA A 75 -9.93 -6.25 -7.15
N PHE A 76 -11.14 -5.68 -7.13
CA PHE A 76 -12.35 -6.41 -7.50
C PHE A 76 -12.33 -6.72 -8.99
N THR A 77 -12.58 -7.98 -9.34
CA THR A 77 -12.81 -8.37 -10.73
C THR A 77 -14.04 -7.63 -11.32
N PRO A 78 -14.22 -7.60 -12.65
CA PRO A 78 -15.43 -7.04 -13.26
C PRO A 78 -16.73 -7.68 -12.75
N ALA A 79 -16.69 -8.95 -12.34
CA ALA A 79 -17.84 -9.64 -11.76
C ALA A 79 -18.15 -9.15 -10.33
N GLU A 80 -17.13 -9.04 -9.47
CA GLU A 80 -17.29 -8.53 -8.10
C GLU A 80 -17.64 -7.04 -8.08
N THR A 81 -17.11 -6.25 -9.03
CA THR A 81 -17.47 -4.84 -9.21
C THR A 81 -18.94 -4.70 -9.62
N ALA A 82 -19.45 -5.53 -10.53
CA ALA A 82 -20.86 -5.56 -10.90
C ALA A 82 -21.78 -6.00 -9.75
N GLU A 83 -21.37 -7.04 -9.00
CA GLU A 83 -22.05 -7.53 -7.79
C GLU A 83 -22.12 -6.41 -6.73
N PHE A 84 -20.99 -5.77 -6.42
CA PHE A 84 -20.90 -4.71 -5.42
C PHE A 84 -21.77 -3.50 -5.76
N LEU A 85 -21.64 -2.95 -6.98
CA LEU A 85 -22.37 -1.73 -7.36
C LEU A 85 -23.88 -1.95 -7.42
N ASN A 86 -24.34 -3.11 -7.91
CA ASN A 86 -25.78 -3.35 -8.13
C ASN A 86 -26.49 -4.13 -7.02
N ARG A 87 -25.85 -5.10 -6.35
CA ARG A 87 -26.45 -5.86 -5.25
C ARG A 87 -26.19 -5.24 -3.89
N THR A 88 -24.95 -4.83 -3.62
CA THR A 88 -24.56 -4.27 -2.31
C THR A 88 -24.90 -2.79 -2.18
N MET A 89 -24.57 -1.98 -3.20
CA MET A 89 -24.82 -0.53 -3.19
C MET A 89 -26.17 -0.13 -3.84
N GLY A 90 -26.87 -1.08 -4.47
CA GLY A 90 -28.25 -0.92 -4.96
C GLY A 90 -28.43 -0.02 -6.18
N LEU A 91 -27.37 0.33 -6.91
CA LEU A 91 -27.38 1.41 -7.89
C LEU A 91 -28.05 1.07 -9.23
N ASN A 92 -28.22 -0.22 -9.54
CA ASN A 92 -28.84 -0.72 -10.79
C ASN A 92 -28.22 -0.15 -12.08
N LEU A 93 -26.91 0.08 -12.07
CA LEU A 93 -26.12 0.58 -13.19
C LEU A 93 -26.10 -0.38 -14.38
N ALA A 94 -26.02 0.17 -15.59
CA ALA A 94 -25.85 -0.61 -16.82
C ALA A 94 -24.41 -1.16 -16.93
N PRO A 95 -24.16 -2.24 -17.70
CA PRO A 95 -22.82 -2.83 -17.83
C PRO A 95 -21.73 -1.85 -18.26
N ARG A 96 -22.05 -0.88 -19.15
CA ARG A 96 -21.11 0.18 -19.58
C ARG A 96 -20.76 1.19 -18.49
N GLU A 97 -21.63 1.39 -17.52
CA GLU A 97 -21.39 2.29 -16.38
C GLU A 97 -20.54 1.58 -15.33
N ILE A 98 -20.75 0.28 -15.14
CA ILE A 98 -19.91 -0.59 -14.32
C ILE A 98 -18.49 -0.68 -14.91
N GLU A 99 -18.37 -0.97 -16.22
CA GLU A 99 -17.12 -0.96 -16.98
C GLU A 99 -16.38 0.39 -16.87
N ALA A 100 -17.10 1.51 -17.04
CA ALA A 100 -16.53 2.85 -16.89
C ALA A 100 -16.12 3.22 -15.45
N LEU A 101 -16.63 2.52 -14.43
CA LEU A 101 -16.20 2.69 -13.03
C LEU A 101 -15.03 1.76 -12.69
N GLU A 102 -15.10 0.50 -13.10
CA GLU A 102 -14.06 -0.52 -12.95
C GLU A 102 -12.75 -0.04 -13.58
N THR A 103 -12.76 0.30 -14.86
CA THR A 103 -11.56 0.72 -15.62
C THR A 103 -10.97 2.05 -15.12
N ARG A 104 -11.75 2.83 -14.35
CA ARG A 104 -11.32 4.11 -13.77
C ARG A 104 -10.97 4.06 -12.28
N THR A 105 -11.22 2.92 -11.63
CA THR A 105 -10.79 2.63 -10.25
C THR A 105 -9.77 1.50 -10.22
N GLU A 106 -9.50 0.85 -11.35
CA GLU A 106 -8.66 -0.35 -11.47
C GLU A 106 -9.12 -1.47 -10.52
N GLY A 107 -10.44 -1.58 -10.32
CA GLY A 107 -11.07 -2.50 -9.37
C GLY A 107 -10.91 -2.11 -7.88
N TRP A 108 -10.28 -0.97 -7.57
CA TRP A 108 -10.00 -0.58 -6.17
C TRP A 108 -11.28 -0.30 -5.39
N ILE A 109 -11.58 -1.17 -4.42
CA ILE A 109 -12.85 -1.18 -3.69
C ILE A 109 -13.16 0.13 -2.95
N ALA A 110 -12.16 0.84 -2.40
CA ALA A 110 -12.40 2.14 -1.78
C ALA A 110 -12.82 3.20 -2.82
N GLY A 111 -12.20 3.21 -4.00
CA GLY A 111 -12.59 4.06 -5.13
C GLY A 111 -14.01 3.76 -5.63
N LEU A 112 -14.34 2.48 -5.78
CA LEU A 112 -15.69 2.02 -6.14
C LEU A 112 -16.73 2.40 -5.07
N GLN A 113 -16.42 2.23 -3.79
CA GLN A 113 -17.31 2.57 -2.68
C GLN A 113 -17.55 4.08 -2.59
N MET A 114 -16.51 4.91 -2.74
CA MET A 114 -16.66 6.36 -2.79
C MET A 114 -17.55 6.80 -3.96
N ALA A 115 -17.27 6.31 -5.18
CA ALA A 115 -18.09 6.62 -6.35
C ALA A 115 -19.55 6.17 -6.16
N ALA A 116 -19.76 5.01 -5.54
CA ALA A 116 -21.09 4.47 -5.24
C ALA A 116 -21.86 5.32 -4.21
N LEU A 117 -21.21 5.74 -3.12
CA LEU A 117 -21.79 6.65 -2.13
C LEU A 117 -22.17 7.99 -2.75
N SER A 118 -21.32 8.56 -3.62
CA SER A 118 -21.62 9.81 -4.34
C SER A 118 -22.81 9.73 -5.31
N MET A 119 -23.23 8.52 -5.71
CA MET A 119 -24.42 8.30 -6.55
C MET A 119 -25.71 8.08 -5.73
N GLN A 120 -25.63 7.81 -4.43
CA GLN A 120 -26.82 7.57 -3.62
C GLN A 120 -27.66 8.86 -3.49
N GLY A 121 -28.91 8.79 -3.96
CA GLY A 121 -29.84 9.93 -4.03
C GLY A 121 -29.75 10.77 -5.31
N VAL A 122 -28.83 10.48 -6.24
CA VAL A 122 -28.74 11.16 -7.55
C VAL A 122 -29.69 10.50 -8.55
N GLN A 123 -30.57 11.27 -9.19
CA GLN A 123 -31.56 10.74 -10.13
C GLN A 123 -31.00 10.32 -11.50
N ASP A 124 -29.89 10.91 -11.95
CA ASP A 124 -29.16 10.51 -13.17
C ASP A 124 -27.81 9.90 -12.78
N ALA A 125 -27.81 8.67 -12.26
CA ALA A 125 -26.58 7.95 -11.92
C ALA A 125 -25.69 7.73 -13.16
N ALA A 126 -26.30 7.49 -14.34
CA ALA A 126 -25.60 7.45 -15.62
C ALA A 126 -24.88 8.79 -15.92
N GLY A 127 -25.54 9.91 -15.61
CA GLY A 127 -24.98 11.26 -15.67
C GLY A 127 -23.90 11.52 -14.64
N PHE A 128 -24.00 10.93 -13.44
CA PHE A 128 -22.91 10.94 -12.48
C PHE A 128 -21.70 10.19 -13.01
N VAL A 129 -21.83 8.96 -13.52
CA VAL A 129 -20.70 8.20 -14.10
C VAL A 129 -20.05 8.96 -15.27
N ARG A 130 -20.84 9.68 -16.08
CA ARG A 130 -20.33 10.61 -17.11
C ARG A 130 -19.66 11.86 -16.51
N ALA A 131 -20.21 12.51 -15.49
CA ALA A 131 -19.64 13.71 -14.87
C ALA A 131 -18.40 13.42 -14.00
N PHE A 132 -18.31 12.19 -13.51
CA PHE A 132 -17.15 11.64 -12.81
C PHE A 132 -15.91 11.62 -13.70
N THR A 133 -16.03 11.69 -15.04
CA THR A 133 -14.89 11.74 -15.99
C THR A 133 -14.19 13.10 -16.08
N GLY A 134 -14.26 13.94 -15.04
CA GLY A 134 -13.63 15.27 -15.06
C GLY A 134 -13.66 16.06 -13.75
N SER A 135 -14.54 15.71 -12.80
CA SER A 135 -14.51 16.29 -11.45
C SER A 135 -14.01 15.27 -10.43
N HIS A 136 -12.71 15.29 -10.13
CA HIS A 136 -12.04 14.37 -9.20
C HIS A 136 -12.58 14.39 -7.76
N ARG A 137 -13.45 15.34 -7.42
CA ARG A 137 -13.73 15.85 -6.06
C ARG A 137 -13.71 14.78 -4.96
N TYR A 138 -14.51 13.73 -5.00
CA TYR A 138 -14.53 12.73 -3.91
C TYR A 138 -13.26 11.86 -3.80
N ILE A 139 -12.59 11.54 -4.92
CA ILE A 139 -11.27 10.90 -4.89
C ILE A 139 -10.22 11.92 -4.40
N LEU A 140 -10.36 13.18 -4.80
CA LEU A 140 -9.49 14.27 -4.36
C LEU A 140 -9.62 14.51 -2.85
N ASP A 141 -10.84 14.56 -2.32
CA ASP A 141 -11.15 14.77 -0.91
C ASP A 141 -10.50 13.65 -0.07
N TYR A 142 -10.60 12.37 -0.49
CA TYR A 142 -9.84 11.27 0.14
C TYR A 142 -8.31 11.41 -0.02
N LEU A 143 -7.82 11.72 -1.23
CA LEU A 143 -6.37 11.92 -1.45
C LEU A 143 -5.81 13.13 -0.67
N MET A 144 -6.64 14.12 -0.35
CA MET A 144 -6.28 15.22 0.53
C MET A 144 -6.33 14.76 1.99
N GLU A 145 -7.48 14.32 2.50
CA GLU A 145 -7.71 14.06 3.92
C GLU A 145 -6.95 12.82 4.44
N GLU A 146 -6.96 11.72 3.69
CA GLU A 146 -6.46 10.41 4.13
C GLU A 146 -5.06 10.07 3.60
N VAL A 147 -4.57 10.77 2.57
CA VAL A 147 -3.22 10.56 2.02
C VAL A 147 -2.33 11.77 2.25
N LEU A 148 -2.60 12.92 1.63
CA LEU A 148 -1.70 14.08 1.62
C LEU A 148 -1.58 14.76 2.99
N ASN A 149 -2.72 15.04 3.65
CA ASN A 149 -2.76 15.71 4.97
C ASN A 149 -2.15 14.86 6.09
N ARG A 150 -2.01 13.54 5.88
CA ARG A 150 -1.28 12.64 6.80
C ARG A 150 0.24 12.67 6.59
N GLN A 151 0.75 13.25 5.50
CA GLN A 151 2.19 13.35 5.24
C GLN A 151 2.83 14.56 5.91
N SER A 152 4.12 14.47 6.21
CA SER A 152 4.93 15.61 6.63
C SER A 152 5.10 16.63 5.48
N GLN A 153 5.27 17.92 5.82
CA GLN A 153 5.33 19.01 4.84
C GLN A 153 6.33 18.77 3.68
N PRO A 154 7.55 18.24 3.88
CA PRO A 154 8.48 17.97 2.78
C PRO A 154 7.97 16.90 1.81
N ILE A 155 7.22 15.91 2.29
CA ILE A 155 6.63 14.85 1.46
C ILE A 155 5.44 15.39 0.67
N GLN A 156 4.62 16.28 1.27
CA GLN A 156 3.55 16.97 0.54
C GLN A 156 4.12 17.79 -0.64
N ASP A 157 5.18 18.58 -0.38
CA ASP A 157 5.88 19.36 -1.41
C ASP A 157 6.48 18.46 -2.51
N PHE A 158 7.08 17.33 -2.15
CA PHE A 158 7.61 16.35 -3.10
C PHE A 158 6.50 15.79 -4.01
N LEU A 159 5.39 15.32 -3.44
CA LEU A 159 4.28 14.73 -4.17
C LEU A 159 3.65 15.75 -5.13
N LEU A 160 3.37 16.97 -4.66
CA LEU A 160 2.80 18.03 -5.48
C LEU A 160 3.71 18.44 -6.66
N ARG A 161 5.03 18.46 -6.46
CA ARG A 161 6.01 18.79 -7.53
C ARG A 161 6.21 17.65 -8.53
N THR A 162 6.13 16.39 -8.09
CA THR A 162 6.37 15.21 -8.93
C THR A 162 5.11 14.64 -9.59
N ALA A 163 3.90 15.07 -9.20
CA ALA A 163 2.62 14.60 -9.76
C ALA A 163 2.46 14.80 -11.28
N ILE A 164 3.30 15.61 -11.93
CA ILE A 164 3.34 15.76 -13.39
C ILE A 164 4.08 14.60 -14.11
N LEU A 165 4.74 13.71 -13.37
CA LEU A 165 5.54 12.62 -13.91
C LEU A 165 4.72 11.33 -14.08
N ASN A 166 4.48 10.94 -15.34
CA ASN A 166 3.94 9.61 -15.68
C ASN A 166 4.83 8.43 -15.24
N ARG A 167 6.08 8.70 -14.82
CA ARG A 167 6.99 7.72 -14.22
C ARG A 167 8.03 8.42 -13.36
N LEU A 168 8.07 8.12 -12.07
CA LEU A 168 9.11 8.61 -11.18
C LEU A 168 10.42 7.83 -11.40
N THR A 169 11.53 8.56 -11.53
CA THR A 169 12.90 8.03 -11.44
C THR A 169 13.73 9.07 -10.70
N ALA A 170 14.71 8.66 -9.89
CA ALA A 170 15.44 9.60 -9.03
C ALA A 170 15.98 10.83 -9.80
N PRO A 171 16.71 10.69 -10.93
CA PRO A 171 17.22 11.85 -11.67
C PRO A 171 16.15 12.81 -12.21
N LEU A 172 14.93 12.32 -12.45
CA LEU A 172 13.80 13.11 -12.97
C LEU A 172 13.02 13.79 -11.83
N CYS A 173 12.91 13.13 -10.68
CA CYS A 173 12.42 13.74 -9.45
C CYS A 173 13.38 14.85 -8.99
N ASP A 174 14.68 14.55 -8.91
CA ASP A 174 15.74 15.50 -8.60
C ASP A 174 15.66 16.71 -9.52
N ALA A 175 15.60 16.50 -10.84
CA ALA A 175 15.49 17.59 -11.82
C ALA A 175 14.30 18.54 -11.53
N LEU A 176 13.10 18.02 -11.20
CA LEU A 176 11.94 18.87 -10.86
C LEU A 176 12.05 19.57 -9.50
N LEU A 177 12.68 18.93 -8.51
CA LEU A 177 12.85 19.49 -7.17
C LEU A 177 13.88 20.63 -7.16
N HIS A 178 15.00 20.45 -7.86
CA HIS A 178 16.11 21.41 -7.91
C HIS A 178 15.80 22.60 -8.85
N HIS A 179 14.94 22.44 -9.88
CA HIS A 179 14.67 23.51 -10.87
C HIS A 179 14.06 24.81 -10.30
N HIS A 180 13.54 24.76 -9.08
CA HIS A 180 13.03 25.93 -8.32
C HIS A 180 13.90 26.32 -7.12
N ALA A 181 14.97 25.56 -6.81
CA ALA A 181 15.85 25.80 -5.67
C ALA A 181 17.18 26.44 -6.08
N GLU A 182 17.76 26.04 -7.22
CA GLU A 182 19.15 26.35 -7.55
C GLU A 182 19.29 27.34 -8.72
N THR A 183 19.26 28.61 -8.38
CA THR A 183 20.29 29.53 -8.91
C THR A 183 21.41 29.64 -7.88
N ARG A 184 22.18 28.56 -7.70
CA ARG A 184 23.60 28.53 -7.25
C ARG A 184 24.19 27.11 -7.05
N ASP A 185 25.21 26.84 -7.86
CA ASP A 185 26.54 26.39 -7.42
C ASP A 185 26.73 25.00 -6.75
N GLN A 186 26.56 23.95 -7.55
CA GLN A 186 27.61 22.98 -7.95
C GLN A 186 28.36 22.04 -6.95
N GLU A 187 28.48 20.78 -7.43
CA GLU A 187 29.65 19.87 -7.41
C GLU A 187 29.91 18.79 -6.31
N ALA A 188 29.79 17.52 -6.76
CA ALA A 188 30.58 16.33 -6.40
C ALA A 188 30.37 15.71 -4.97
N VAL A 189 30.72 14.45 -4.66
CA VAL A 189 31.66 13.45 -5.24
C VAL A 189 31.08 12.02 -5.19
N ILE A 190 31.54 11.10 -6.06
CA ILE A 190 31.17 9.66 -6.10
C ILE A 190 32.32 8.77 -5.57
N ASN A 191 32.03 7.73 -4.76
CA ASN A 191 32.88 6.53 -4.65
C ASN A 191 32.15 5.28 -4.04
N PRO A 192 32.32 4.01 -4.51
CA PRO A 192 31.53 2.85 -4.04
C PRO A 192 32.31 1.54 -3.64
N GLN A 193 31.56 0.49 -3.20
CA GLN A 193 31.92 -0.96 -3.06
C GLN A 193 32.81 -1.42 -1.86
N PRO A 194 32.90 -2.73 -1.48
CA PRO A 194 32.20 -3.97 -1.93
C PRO A 194 31.58 -4.87 -0.78
N LEU A 195 31.27 -6.16 -1.11
CA LEU A 195 30.42 -7.16 -0.42
C LEU A 195 31.05 -8.03 0.71
N THR A 196 30.17 -8.83 1.39
CA THR A 196 30.24 -10.28 1.84
C THR A 196 29.77 -10.50 3.31
N THR A 197 29.30 -11.66 3.82
CA THR A 197 29.15 -13.07 3.34
C THR A 197 27.85 -13.77 3.89
N THR A 198 27.79 -15.11 4.06
CA THR A 198 26.64 -15.96 4.47
C THR A 198 26.91 -16.91 5.66
N THR A 199 25.85 -17.38 6.35
CA THR A 199 25.68 -18.80 6.81
C THR A 199 24.20 -19.11 7.17
N PRO A 200 23.67 -20.34 6.96
CA PRO A 200 22.27 -20.71 7.28
C PRO A 200 22.09 -21.59 8.52
N SER A 201 20.85 -21.64 9.03
CA SER A 201 20.35 -22.57 10.06
C SER A 201 18.87 -22.94 9.76
N PRO A 202 18.27 -23.96 10.41
CA PRO A 202 17.22 -24.79 9.81
C PRO A 202 15.83 -24.13 9.63
N ILE A 203 15.00 -24.77 8.81
CA ILE A 203 13.67 -24.31 8.41
C ILE A 203 12.62 -24.82 9.39
N VAL A 204 11.85 -23.90 9.97
CA VAL A 204 10.54 -24.13 10.60
C VAL A 204 9.53 -23.32 9.80
N ASN A 205 8.39 -23.90 9.43
CA ASN A 205 7.43 -23.21 8.58
C ASN A 205 6.67 -22.15 9.41
N TYR A 206 6.87 -20.89 9.08
CA TYR A 206 6.08 -19.75 9.54
C TYR A 206 5.30 -19.20 8.35
N GLN A 207 4.11 -18.66 8.56
CA GLN A 207 3.36 -17.98 7.50
C GLN A 207 3.20 -16.50 7.85
N LEU A 208 4.12 -15.67 7.38
CA LEU A 208 3.89 -14.23 7.35
C LEU A 208 2.91 -13.92 6.22
N SER A 209 1.83 -13.20 6.50
CA SER A 209 1.00 -12.58 5.46
C SER A 209 1.26 -11.08 5.40
N ILE A 210 1.70 -10.57 4.25
CA ILE A 210 1.80 -9.12 4.00
C ILE A 210 0.63 -8.68 3.12
N ILE A 211 0.03 -7.54 3.47
CA ILE A 211 -0.96 -6.82 2.69
C ILE A 211 -0.36 -5.46 2.33
N ASN A 212 -0.17 -5.19 1.03
CA ASN A 212 0.44 -3.98 0.46
C ASN A 212 -0.51 -3.28 -0.53
#